data_AF-A0A937JSI0-F1
#
_entry.id   AF-A0A937JSI0-F1
#
_cell.length_a   1.000
_cell.length_b   1.000
_cell.length_c   1.000
_cell.angle_alpha   90.00
_cell.angle_beta   90.00
_cell.angle_gamma   90.00
#
_symmetry.space_group_name_H-M   'P 1'
#
loop_
_entity.id
_entity.type
_entity.pdbx_description
1 polymer ?
#
loop_
_entity_poly.entity_id
_entity_poly.type
_entity_poly.pdbx_seq_one_letter_code
_entity_poly.pdbx_strand_id
1 'polypeptide(L)'
;MTWEDRWEHSECSASGEALFPDEDSPAAGHDGCPEPGDVGWYGQWECICGAGGDGEWEDGDRAASGHECDDENKLDDEVEETAA
;
A
#
# COMPACT_ATOMS: atom_id res chain seq x y z
N MET A 1 1.56 -7.93 3.36
CA MET A 1 1.71 -7.01 2.21
C MET A 1 2.05 -5.64 2.75
N THR A 2 2.81 -4.86 2.00
CA THR A 2 3.24 -3.51 2.40
C THR A 2 2.95 -2.57 1.24
N TRP A 3 2.46 -1.38 1.56
CA TRP A 3 2.26 -0.31 0.61
C TRP A 3 3.48 0.61 0.56
N GLU A 4 3.84 1.02 -0.66
CA GLU A 4 4.84 2.04 -0.96
C GLU A 4 4.15 3.25 -1.58
N ASP A 5 4.10 4.34 -0.82
CA ASP A 5 3.14 5.42 -1.09
C ASP A 5 3.81 6.78 -1.14
N ARG A 6 3.18 7.67 -1.91
CA ARG A 6 3.48 9.10 -1.95
C ARG A 6 2.20 9.89 -1.75
N TRP A 7 2.29 10.96 -0.96
CA TRP A 7 1.25 11.96 -0.85
C TRP A 7 1.65 13.28 -1.47
N GLU A 8 0.67 14.04 -1.93
CA GLU A 8 0.83 15.40 -2.43
C GLU A 8 -0.31 16.30 -1.93
N HIS A 9 0.05 17.51 -1.51
CA HIS A 9 -0.90 18.60 -1.27
C HIS A 9 -0.95 19.48 -2.52
N SER A 10 -2.09 19.45 -3.21
CA SER A 10 -2.29 20.05 -4.53
C SER A 10 -1.98 21.55 -4.61
N GLU A 11 -2.34 22.32 -3.57
CA GLU A 11 -2.16 23.78 -3.62
C GLU A 11 -0.75 24.24 -3.25
N CYS A 12 -0.12 23.62 -2.25
CA CYS A 12 1.19 24.04 -1.76
C CYS A 12 2.36 23.23 -2.34
N SER A 13 2.03 22.17 -3.11
CA SER A 13 2.98 21.19 -3.68
C SER A 13 3.88 20.52 -2.63
N ALA A 14 3.45 20.47 -1.37
CA ALA A 14 4.11 19.64 -0.36
C ALA A 14 3.87 18.17 -0.70
N SER A 15 4.89 17.35 -0.54
CA SER A 15 4.82 15.93 -0.84
C SER A 15 5.69 15.13 0.12
N GLY A 16 5.35 13.86 0.31
CA GLY A 16 6.16 12.94 1.10
C GLY A 16 5.89 11.50 0.73
N GLU A 17 6.70 10.60 1.27
CA GLU A 17 6.63 9.17 0.99
C GLU A 17 6.46 8.42 2.31
N ALA A 18 5.69 7.33 2.30
CA ALA A 18 5.46 6.50 3.47
C ALA A 18 5.43 5.02 3.10
N LEU A 19 5.74 4.18 4.09
CA LEU A 19 5.60 2.73 4.02
C LEU A 19 4.73 2.29 5.19
N PHE A 20 3.63 1.60 4.92
CA PHE A 20 2.72 1.13 5.98
C PHE A 20 2.11 -0.24 5.60
N PRO A 21 1.65 -1.02 6.60
CA PRO A 21 1.05 -2.31 6.33
C PRO A 21 -0.30 -2.18 5.61
N ASP A 22 -0.73 -3.23 4.93
CA ASP A 22 -2.07 -3.29 4.37
C ASP A 22 -3.15 -3.05 5.44
N GLU A 23 -4.26 -2.44 5.03
CA GLU A 23 -5.40 -2.09 5.86
C GLU A 23 -5.16 -0.98 6.91
N ASP A 24 -4.02 -0.30 6.82
CA ASP A 24 -3.69 0.89 7.61
C ASP A 24 -4.33 2.18 7.05
N SER A 25 -4.27 3.24 7.83
CA SER A 25 -4.85 4.55 7.49
C SER A 25 -3.75 5.61 7.61
N PRO A 26 -2.94 5.81 6.56
CA PRO A 26 -1.83 6.75 6.62
C PRO A 26 -2.33 8.20 6.75
N ALA A 27 -1.59 8.98 7.52
CA ALA A 27 -1.81 10.41 7.66
C ALA A 27 -0.51 11.16 7.32
N ALA A 28 -0.61 12.17 6.46
CA ALA A 28 0.54 12.95 5.99
C ALA A 28 1.08 13.88 7.08
N GLY A 29 0.28 14.14 8.11
CA GLY A 29 0.59 15.11 9.17
C GLY A 29 0.74 16.53 8.63
N HIS A 30 0.08 16.82 7.48
CA HIS A 30 0.12 18.11 6.79
C HIS A 30 -1.16 18.94 7.01
N ASP A 31 -1.92 18.66 8.09
CA ASP A 31 -3.19 19.31 8.43
C ASP A 31 -3.08 20.80 8.76
N GLY A 32 -1.86 21.28 9.06
CA GLY A 32 -1.58 22.67 9.44
C GLY A 32 -1.33 23.63 8.27
N CYS A 33 -1.63 23.22 7.04
CA CYS A 33 -1.37 24.03 5.85
C CYS A 33 -2.34 25.22 5.78
N PRO A 34 -1.87 26.46 5.55
CA PRO A 34 -2.76 27.62 5.38
C PRO A 34 -3.46 27.66 4.01
N GLU A 35 -2.99 26.88 3.05
CA GLU A 35 -3.55 26.81 1.70
C GLU A 35 -4.78 25.88 1.67
N PRO A 36 -5.84 26.22 0.93
CA PRO A 36 -7.07 25.43 0.88
C PRO A 36 -6.94 24.23 -0.06
N GLY A 37 -6.56 23.07 0.43
CA GLY A 37 -6.50 21.84 -0.36
C GLY A 37 -6.53 20.58 0.50
N ASP A 38 -6.85 19.47 -0.13
CA ASP A 38 -6.81 18.15 0.48
C ASP A 38 -5.50 17.44 0.08
N VAL A 39 -5.00 16.59 0.97
CA VAL A 39 -3.86 15.73 0.69
C VAL A 39 -4.37 14.46 0.02
N GLY A 40 -3.87 14.21 -1.19
CA GLY A 40 -4.11 12.97 -1.92
C GLY A 40 -2.93 12.02 -1.77
N TRP A 41 -3.22 10.74 -1.59
CA TRP A 41 -2.25 9.66 -1.55
C TRP A 41 -2.35 8.81 -2.80
N TYR A 42 -1.19 8.35 -3.29
CA TYR A 42 -1.06 7.34 -4.32
C TYR A 42 -0.04 6.29 -3.88
N GLY A 43 -0.40 5.03 -4.05
CA GLY A 43 0.32 3.91 -3.50
C GLY A 43 0.42 2.72 -4.41
N GLN A 44 1.40 1.87 -4.16
CA GLN A 44 1.57 0.59 -4.82
C GLN A 44 1.96 -0.48 -3.82
N TRP A 45 1.50 -1.71 -4.02
CA TRP A 45 1.78 -2.85 -3.16
C TRP A 45 2.13 -4.08 -3.98
N GLU A 46 2.91 -4.95 -3.35
CA GLU A 46 3.22 -6.27 -3.86
C GLU A 46 3.05 -7.31 -2.75
N CYS A 47 2.45 -8.44 -3.10
CA CYS A 47 2.33 -9.62 -2.26
C CYS A 47 3.38 -10.65 -2.68
N ILE A 48 3.87 -11.43 -1.71
CA ILE A 48 4.80 -12.53 -1.96
C ILE A 48 4.23 -13.59 -2.93
N CYS A 49 2.91 -13.61 -3.10
CA CYS A 49 2.27 -14.48 -4.06
C CYS A 49 2.51 -14.06 -5.52
N GLY A 50 3.07 -12.88 -5.77
CA GLY A 50 3.27 -12.26 -7.09
C GLY A 50 2.09 -11.38 -7.54
N ALA A 51 1.05 -11.24 -6.73
CA ALA A 51 0.01 -10.24 -6.97
C ALA A 51 0.51 -8.86 -6.53
N GLY A 52 0.08 -7.82 -7.23
CA GLY A 52 0.35 -6.44 -6.87
C GLY A 52 -0.70 -5.53 -7.46
N GLY A 53 -0.70 -4.29 -7.00
CA GLY A 53 -1.64 -3.28 -7.46
C GLY A 53 -1.26 -1.89 -7.00
N ASP A 54 -2.03 -0.92 -7.43
CA ASP A 54 -1.93 0.47 -7.06
C ASP A 54 -3.28 1.01 -6.58
N GLY A 55 -3.25 2.15 -5.90
CA GLY A 55 -4.44 2.78 -5.36
C GLY A 55 -4.24 4.26 -5.07
N GLU A 56 -5.35 4.97 -4.98
CA GLU A 56 -5.42 6.38 -4.60
C GLU A 56 -6.49 6.57 -3.50
N TRP A 57 -6.20 7.41 -2.51
CA TRP A 57 -7.11 7.69 -1.40
C TRP A 57 -6.85 9.07 -0.78
N GLU A 58 -7.81 9.51 0.04
CA GLU A 58 -7.74 10.76 0.80
C GLU A 58 -6.94 10.57 2.10
N ASP A 59 -6.41 11.65 2.66
CA ASP A 59 -5.66 11.58 3.92
C ASP A 59 -6.48 11.00 5.08
N GLY A 60 -5.90 10.02 5.78
CA GLY A 60 -6.57 9.30 6.86
C GLY A 60 -7.55 8.21 6.40
N ASP A 61 -7.75 8.02 5.10
CA ASP A 61 -8.57 6.93 4.59
C ASP A 61 -7.81 5.59 4.60
N ARG A 62 -8.55 4.47 4.51
CA ARG A 62 -7.95 3.12 4.65
C ARG A 62 -7.35 2.67 3.31
N ALA A 63 -6.05 2.44 3.30
CA ALA A 63 -5.38 1.79 2.18
C ALA A 63 -5.57 0.27 2.27
N ALA A 64 -6.33 -0.31 1.34
CA ALA A 64 -6.66 -1.73 1.33
C ALA A 64 -6.40 -2.35 -0.04
N SER A 65 -5.56 -3.36 -0.08
CA SER A 65 -5.22 -4.12 -1.30
C SER A 65 -6.42 -4.92 -1.83
N GLY A 66 -7.36 -5.27 -0.95
CA GLY A 66 -8.45 -6.19 -1.23
C GLY A 66 -7.96 -7.60 -1.60
N HIS A 67 -6.67 -7.89 -1.38
CA HIS A 67 -6.05 -9.14 -1.77
C HIS A 67 -5.94 -10.09 -0.59
N GLU A 68 -6.81 -11.08 -0.56
CA GLU A 68 -6.69 -12.20 0.37
C GLU A 68 -5.70 -13.21 -0.21
N CYS A 69 -4.49 -13.28 0.37
CA CYS A 69 -3.54 -14.33 0.05
C CYS A 69 -3.91 -15.56 0.89
N ASP A 70 -4.33 -16.65 0.24
CA ASP A 70 -4.44 -17.95 0.90
C ASP A 70 -3.02 -18.52 1.04
N ASP A 71 -2.36 -18.19 2.16
CA ASP A 71 -0.98 -18.59 2.49
C ASP A 71 -0.77 -20.13 2.52
N GLU A 72 -1.83 -20.94 2.48
CA GLU A 72 -1.73 -22.40 2.52
C GLU A 72 -1.29 -23.04 1.18
N ASN A 73 -1.25 -22.28 0.07
CA ASN A 73 -0.95 -22.83 -1.27
C ASN A 73 0.42 -22.41 -1.87
N LYS A 74 1.40 -22.02 -1.04
CA LYS A 74 2.70 -21.50 -1.51
C LYS A 74 3.93 -22.30 -1.07
N LEU A 75 3.75 -23.39 -0.32
CA LEU A 75 4.86 -24.20 0.25
C LEU A 75 4.79 -25.71 -0.06
N ASP A 76 3.92 -26.17 -0.97
CA ASP A 76 3.76 -27.61 -1.27
C ASP A 76 4.31 -28.06 -2.64
N ASP A 77 4.89 -27.16 -3.46
CA ASP A 77 5.50 -27.53 -4.75
C ASP A 77 7.02 -27.80 -4.65
N GLU A 78 7.50 -28.42 -3.57
CA GLU A 78 8.87 -28.96 -3.47
C GLU A 78 8.93 -30.33 -2.75
N VAL A 79 7.94 -31.19 -3.00
CA VAL A 79 8.07 -32.64 -2.71
C VAL A 79 7.88 -33.47 -3.98
N GLU A 80 8.59 -33.14 -5.06
CA GLU A 80 8.79 -34.12 -6.14
C GLU A 80 9.79 -35.19 -5.67
N GLU A 81 9.21 -36.32 -5.28
CA GLU A 81 9.79 -37.62 -5.00
C GLU A 81 10.97 -38.00 -5.94
N THR A 82 12.22 -37.90 -5.48
CA THR A 82 13.32 -38.63 -6.13
C THR A 82 13.42 -40.04 -5.58
N ALA A 83 12.49 -40.90 -6.00
CA ALA A 83 12.64 -42.35 -5.90
C ALA A 83 13.30 -42.86 -7.20
N ALA A 84 14.60 -43.15 -7.14
CA ALA A 84 15.29 -44.07 -8.07
C ALA A 84 16.61 -44.57 -7.48
#